data_AF-A0AAU7PQF8-F1
#
_entry.id   AF-A0AAU7PQF8-F1
#
_cell.length_a   1.000
_cell.length_b   1.000
_cell.length_c   1.000
_cell.angle_alpha   90.00
_cell.angle_beta   90.00
_cell.angle_gamma   90.00
#
_symmetry.space_group_name_H-M   'P 1'
#
loop_
_entity.id
_entity.type
_entity.pdbx_description
1 polymer ?
#
loop_
_entity_poly.entity_id
_entity_poly.type
_entity_poly.pdbx_seq_one_letter_code
_entity_poly.pdbx_strand_id
1 'polypeptide(L)'
;MSYEELLEEADTAGLIVKEKPLRNNDGRLKGKRIAIRQDIPTTSKKADVLAEEMGHYYTSVGRIIEQNTVGSAKQERTARLWGYNKRIGLVGLINAFKAHCETLYDIAEFLGVSEDTLADAIESYRQIYGECVRVDNYIICFEPYLHARTFFMPE
;
A
#
# COMPACT_ATOMS: atom_id res chain seq x y z
N MET A 1 -6.81 5.39 -2.28
CA MET A 1 -6.52 6.15 -3.52
C MET A 1 -6.82 5.27 -4.73
N SER A 2 -7.46 5.82 -5.76
CA SER A 2 -7.70 5.16 -7.04
C SER A 2 -6.44 5.18 -7.93
N TYR A 3 -6.52 4.52 -9.08
CA TYR A 3 -5.42 4.54 -10.06
C TYR A 3 -5.19 5.94 -10.64
N GLU A 4 -6.27 6.65 -10.95
CA GLU A 4 -6.27 7.99 -11.54
C GLU A 4 -5.65 9.00 -10.57
N GLU A 5 -6.02 8.98 -9.29
CA GLU A 5 -5.42 9.84 -8.26
C GLU A 5 -3.91 9.58 -8.12
N LEU A 6 -3.47 8.34 -8.25
CA LEU A 6 -2.04 8.01 -8.23
C LEU A 6 -1.31 8.47 -9.49
N LEU A 7 -1.96 8.43 -10.66
CA LEU A 7 -1.39 8.98 -11.90
C LEU A 7 -1.19 10.50 -11.79
N GLU A 8 -2.17 11.22 -11.24
CA GLU A 8 -2.09 12.66 -11.00
C GLU A 8 -0.97 13.00 -10.00
N GLU A 9 -0.86 12.25 -8.91
CA GLU A 9 0.23 12.44 -7.95
C GLU A 9 1.59 12.12 -8.56
N ALA A 10 1.69 11.04 -9.34
CA ALA A 10 2.92 10.67 -10.04
C ALA A 10 3.36 11.78 -11.00
N ASP A 11 2.43 12.33 -11.79
CA ASP A 11 2.70 13.46 -12.69
C ASP A 11 3.17 14.70 -11.91
N THR A 12 2.50 15.02 -10.79
CA THR A 12 2.89 16.11 -9.88
C THR A 12 4.31 15.92 -9.33
N ALA A 13 4.70 14.67 -9.04
CA ALA A 13 6.05 14.30 -8.62
C ALA A 13 7.08 14.29 -9.77
N GLY A 14 6.65 14.57 -11.01
CA GLY A 14 7.47 14.54 -12.21
C GLY A 14 7.82 13.12 -12.69
N LEU A 15 7.00 12.13 -12.34
CA LEU A 15 7.10 10.76 -12.80
C LEU A 15 6.30 10.56 -14.08
N ILE A 16 6.86 9.80 -15.01
CA ILE A 16 6.19 9.41 -16.25
C ILE A 16 5.74 7.97 -16.10
N VAL A 17 4.43 7.75 -15.97
CA VAL A 17 3.81 6.43 -15.90
C VAL A 17 3.37 6.00 -17.29
N LYS A 18 3.72 4.77 -17.71
CA LYS A 18 3.25 4.18 -18.97
C LYS A 18 2.92 2.71 -18.82
N GLU A 19 1.79 2.29 -19.37
CA GLU A 19 1.50 0.88 -19.54
C GLU A 19 2.30 0.28 -20.70
N LYS A 20 2.92 -0.87 -20.46
CA LYS A 20 3.81 -1.56 -21.40
C LYS A 20 3.70 -3.08 -21.26
N PRO A 21 4.05 -3.85 -22.30
CA PRO A 21 4.28 -5.28 -22.12
C PRO A 21 5.49 -5.49 -21.20
N LEU A 22 5.28 -6.14 -20.06
CA LEU A 22 6.32 -6.58 -19.13
C LEU A 22 6.23 -8.11 -18.99
N ARG A 23 7.38 -8.81 -18.99
CA ARG A 23 7.41 -10.27 -18.98
C ARG A 23 7.44 -10.88 -17.58
N ASN A 24 8.17 -10.26 -16.65
CA ASN A 24 8.52 -10.88 -15.37
C ASN A 24 7.86 -10.20 -14.17
N ASN A 25 7.55 -8.90 -14.28
CA ASN A 25 7.07 -8.09 -13.16
C ASN A 25 5.84 -7.30 -13.59
N ASP A 26 5.00 -6.96 -12.62
CA ASP A 26 3.82 -6.13 -12.82
C ASP A 26 4.19 -4.64 -12.94
N GLY A 27 5.27 -4.21 -12.27
CA GLY A 27 5.79 -2.85 -12.29
C GLY A 27 7.29 -2.79 -12.56
N ARG A 28 7.76 -1.61 -12.97
CA ARG A 28 9.19 -1.28 -12.97
C ARG A 28 9.45 0.23 -12.96
N LEU A 29 10.15 0.71 -11.95
CA LEU A 29 10.76 2.03 -11.90
C LEU A 29 12.15 2.05 -12.57
N LYS A 30 12.39 3.07 -13.41
CA LYS A 30 13.73 3.41 -13.93
C LYS A 30 13.91 4.92 -13.99
N GLY A 31 14.68 5.48 -13.05
CA GLY A 31 14.84 6.93 -12.91
C GLY A 31 13.51 7.55 -12.52
N LYS A 32 12.95 8.41 -13.39
CA LYS A 32 11.62 9.03 -13.23
C LYS A 32 10.54 8.39 -14.10
N ARG A 33 10.75 7.17 -14.60
CA ARG A 33 9.79 6.48 -15.47
C ARG A 33 9.31 5.22 -14.80
N ILE A 34 7.99 5.09 -14.67
CA ILE A 34 7.33 3.89 -14.15
C ILE A 34 6.68 3.18 -15.34
N ALA A 35 7.00 1.90 -15.51
CA ALA A 35 6.27 1.02 -16.41
C ALA A 35 5.32 0.15 -15.59
N ILE A 36 4.06 0.04 -16.03
CA ILE A 36 3.07 -0.88 -15.46
C ILE A 36 2.73 -1.91 -16.53
N ARG A 37 2.56 -3.18 -16.14
CA ARG A 37 2.19 -4.23 -17.07
C ARG A 37 0.78 -3.99 -17.59
N GLN A 38 0.66 -3.87 -18.91
CA GLN A 38 -0.57 -3.44 -19.57
C GLN A 38 -1.75 -4.43 -19.47
N ASP A 39 -1.48 -5.72 -19.25
CA ASP A 39 -2.46 -6.81 -19.20
C ASP A 39 -2.91 -7.15 -17.77
N ILE A 40 -2.59 -6.31 -16.78
CA ILE A 40 -3.15 -6.43 -15.43
C ILE A 40 -4.68 -6.28 -15.52
N PRO A 41 -5.46 -7.28 -15.08
CA PRO A 41 -6.91 -7.32 -15.35
C PRO A 41 -7.72 -6.21 -14.68
N THR A 42 -7.30 -5.76 -13.50
CA THR A 42 -8.07 -4.82 -12.69
C THR A 42 -7.33 -3.50 -12.47
N THR A 43 -8.08 -2.40 -12.48
CA THR A 43 -7.56 -1.07 -12.16
C THR A 43 -7.04 -1.00 -10.72
N SER A 44 -7.67 -1.72 -9.78
CA SER A 44 -7.19 -1.83 -8.40
C SER A 44 -5.78 -2.42 -8.31
N LYS A 45 -5.52 -3.50 -9.06
CA LYS A 45 -4.19 -4.12 -9.09
C LYS A 45 -3.16 -3.22 -9.80
N LYS A 46 -3.55 -2.51 -10.86
CA LYS A 46 -2.67 -1.49 -11.49
C LYS A 46 -2.31 -0.39 -10.51
N ALA A 47 -3.27 0.06 -9.70
CA ALA A 47 -3.02 1.04 -8.66
C ALA A 47 -2.10 0.48 -7.55
N ASP A 48 -2.20 -0.82 -7.21
CA ASP A 48 -1.37 -1.43 -6.16
C ASP A 48 0.09 -1.40 -6.60
N VAL A 49 0.31 -1.82 -7.85
CA VAL A 49 1.61 -1.81 -8.53
C VAL A 49 2.16 -0.40 -8.67
N LEU A 50 1.34 0.56 -9.11
CA LEU A 50 1.78 1.96 -9.22
C LEU A 50 2.22 2.53 -7.87
N ALA A 51 1.46 2.26 -6.80
CA ALA A 51 1.80 2.72 -5.47
C ALA A 51 3.12 2.10 -4.96
N GLU A 52 3.38 0.84 -5.25
CA GLU A 52 4.66 0.18 -4.94
C GLU A 52 5.83 0.83 -5.68
N GLU A 53 5.69 1.07 -6.99
CA GLU A 53 6.74 1.71 -7.82
C GLU A 53 6.99 3.17 -7.43
N MET A 54 5.95 3.90 -7.01
CA MET A 54 6.09 5.22 -6.39
C MET A 54 6.82 5.10 -5.05
N GLY A 55 6.52 4.07 -4.24
CA GLY A 55 7.26 3.75 -3.03
C GLY A 55 8.75 3.52 -3.29
N HIS A 56 9.09 2.79 -4.36
CA HIS A 56 10.49 2.65 -4.79
C HIS A 56 11.12 4.01 -5.11
N TYR A 57 10.40 4.89 -5.79
CA TYR A 57 10.90 6.24 -6.10
C TYR A 57 11.19 7.03 -4.82
N TYR A 58 10.20 7.17 -3.93
CA TYR A 58 10.34 7.99 -2.74
C TYR A 58 11.35 7.46 -1.72
N THR A 59 11.47 6.13 -1.60
CA THR A 59 12.35 5.49 -0.61
C THR A 59 13.78 5.26 -1.11
N SER A 60 14.00 5.24 -2.43
CA SER A 60 15.31 5.01 -3.04
C SER A 60 16.01 6.31 -3.46
N VAL A 61 15.28 7.37 -3.84
CA VAL A 61 15.86 8.64 -4.32
C VAL A 61 16.62 9.42 -3.20
N GLY A 62 16.54 8.97 -1.94
CA GLY A 62 17.36 9.48 -0.82
C GLY A 62 18.41 8.51 -0.28
N ARG A 63 18.51 7.28 -0.79
CA ARG A 63 19.46 6.24 -0.35
C ARG A 63 20.21 5.68 -1.55
N ILE A 64 21.23 6.40 -2.03
CA ILE A 64 22.28 5.77 -2.83
C ILE A 64 23.17 4.99 -1.85
N ILE A 65 22.69 3.84 -1.38
CA ILE A 65 23.51 2.91 -0.60
C ILE A 65 23.79 1.73 -1.52
N GLU A 66 25.08 1.45 -1.68
CA GLU A 66 25.65 0.40 -2.51
C GLU A 66 24.91 -0.93 -2.33
N GLN A 67 24.69 -1.61 -3.46
CA GLN A 67 23.89 -2.82 -3.57
C GLN A 67 24.60 -4.01 -2.92
N ASN A 68 24.17 -4.35 -1.71
CA ASN A 68 24.21 -5.72 -1.21
C ASN A 68 22.77 -6.28 -1.13
N THR A 69 22.64 -7.61 -1.10
CA THR A 69 21.33 -8.31 -1.16
C THR A 69 20.39 -7.90 -0.01
N VAL A 70 20.93 -7.62 1.17
CA VAL A 70 20.17 -7.16 2.34
C VAL A 70 19.60 -5.75 2.12
N GLY A 71 20.37 -4.86 1.48
CA GLY A 71 19.93 -3.53 1.09
C GLY A 71 18.73 -3.57 0.15
N SER A 72 18.75 -4.45 -0.85
CA SER A 72 17.65 -4.63 -1.79
C SER A 72 16.38 -5.13 -1.12
N ALA A 73 16.46 -6.14 -0.26
CA ALA A 73 15.29 -6.66 0.46
C ALA A 73 14.67 -5.62 1.41
N LYS A 74 15.50 -4.79 2.06
CA LYS A 74 15.03 -3.71 2.93
C LYS A 74 14.35 -2.60 2.13
N GLN A 75 14.91 -2.22 0.96
CA GLN A 75 14.30 -1.24 0.07
C GLN A 75 12.95 -1.72 -0.43
N GLU A 76 12.88 -2.98 -0.88
CA GLU A 76 11.66 -3.66 -1.30
C GLU A 76 10.56 -3.60 -0.21
N ARG A 77 10.88 -4.02 1.02
CA ARG A 77 9.93 -3.94 2.15
C ARG A 77 9.50 -2.50 2.45
N THR A 78 10.41 -1.53 2.30
CA THR A 78 10.10 -0.11 2.57
C THR A 78 9.19 0.46 1.47
N ALA A 79 9.43 0.11 0.22
CA ALA A 79 8.60 0.52 -0.92
C ALA A 79 7.18 -0.06 -0.81
N ARG A 80 7.06 -1.35 -0.48
CA ARG A 80 5.76 -1.99 -0.22
C ARG A 80 5.01 -1.35 0.93
N LEU A 81 5.67 -1.13 2.08
CA LEU A 81 5.05 -0.42 3.21
C LEU A 81 4.59 1.00 2.83
N TRP A 82 5.37 1.71 2.00
CA TRP A 82 4.96 3.01 1.48
C TRP A 82 3.68 2.88 0.64
N GLY A 83 3.64 1.91 -0.28
CA GLY A 83 2.47 1.61 -1.10
C GLY A 83 1.23 1.25 -0.28
N TYR A 84 1.37 0.39 0.74
CA TYR A 84 0.28 0.02 1.64
C TYR A 84 -0.28 1.22 2.41
N ASN A 85 0.60 2.06 2.97
CA ASN A 85 0.16 3.28 3.66
C ASN A 85 -0.57 4.24 2.72
N LYS A 86 -0.13 4.30 1.44
CA LYS A 86 -0.73 5.15 0.43
C LYS A 86 -2.11 4.68 -0.04
N ARG A 87 -2.26 3.37 -0.23
CA ARG A 87 -3.50 2.76 -0.71
C ARG A 87 -4.53 2.52 0.38
N ILE A 88 -4.07 2.04 1.53
CA ILE A 88 -4.87 1.56 2.66
C ILE A 88 -4.70 2.51 3.84
N GLY A 89 -3.50 2.49 4.45
CA GLY A 89 -3.23 3.16 5.72
C GLY A 89 -4.13 2.72 6.89
N LEU A 90 -3.72 3.01 8.12
CA LEU A 90 -4.54 2.70 9.30
C LEU A 90 -5.89 3.42 9.28
N VAL A 91 -5.92 4.64 8.73
CA VAL A 91 -7.17 5.42 8.57
C VAL A 91 -8.13 4.74 7.58
N GLY A 92 -7.62 4.12 6.51
CA GLY A 92 -8.47 3.35 5.59
C GLY A 92 -9.12 2.16 6.28
N LEU A 93 -8.37 1.43 7.11
CA LEU A 93 -8.92 0.33 7.92
C LEU A 93 -10.03 0.82 8.87
N ILE A 94 -9.85 1.98 9.49
CA ILE A 94 -10.89 2.60 10.33
C ILE A 94 -12.12 2.99 9.51
N ASN A 95 -11.94 3.52 8.29
CA ASN A 95 -13.04 3.90 7.42
C ASN A 95 -13.83 2.68 6.94
N ALA A 96 -13.16 1.58 6.61
CA ALA A 96 -13.83 0.32 6.27
C ALA A 96 -14.63 -0.22 7.46
N PHE A 97 -14.08 -0.15 8.67
CA PHE A 97 -14.81 -0.49 9.89
C PHE A 97 -16.06 0.39 10.09
N LYS A 98 -15.94 1.72 9.91
CA LYS A 98 -17.08 2.66 9.99
C LYS A 98 -18.14 2.39 8.91
N ALA A 99 -17.75 1.83 7.77
CA ALA A 99 -18.64 1.42 6.70
C ALA A 99 -19.28 0.03 6.94
N HIS A 100 -19.01 -0.59 8.09
CA HIS A 100 -19.50 -1.92 8.44
C HIS A 100 -19.03 -3.03 7.48
N CYS A 101 -17.82 -2.91 6.94
CA CYS A 101 -17.17 -4.00 6.21
C CYS A 101 -16.74 -5.09 7.21
N GLU A 102 -17.24 -6.32 7.05
CA GLU A 102 -17.03 -7.41 8.02
C GLU A 102 -16.01 -8.44 7.54
N THR A 103 -15.85 -8.60 6.23
CA THR A 103 -14.92 -9.57 5.65
C THR A 103 -13.71 -8.90 4.97
N LEU A 104 -12.62 -9.65 4.77
CA LEU A 104 -11.47 -9.17 4.00
C LEU A 104 -11.87 -8.75 2.59
N TYR A 105 -12.82 -9.46 1.98
CA TYR A 105 -13.38 -9.11 0.68
C TYR A 105 -14.05 -7.74 0.70
N ASP A 106 -14.96 -7.50 1.67
CA ASP A 106 -15.68 -6.21 1.78
C ASP A 106 -14.70 -5.05 2.00
N ILE A 107 -13.68 -5.28 2.83
CA ILE A 107 -12.66 -4.26 3.11
C ILE A 107 -11.82 -3.98 1.86
N ALA A 108 -11.41 -5.02 1.12
CA ALA A 108 -10.62 -4.87 -0.09
C ALA A 108 -11.41 -4.14 -1.19
N GLU A 109 -12.69 -4.49 -1.36
CA GLU A 109 -13.62 -3.82 -2.27
C GLU A 109 -13.81 -2.36 -1.89
N PHE A 110 -14.10 -2.07 -0.61
CA PHE A 110 -14.29 -0.70 -0.11
C PHE A 110 -13.04 0.17 -0.31
N LEU A 111 -11.85 -0.38 -0.09
CA LEU A 111 -10.58 0.33 -0.25
C LEU A 111 -10.08 0.36 -1.72
N GLY A 112 -10.71 -0.41 -2.61
CA GLY A 112 -10.33 -0.54 -4.01
C GLY A 112 -8.96 -1.19 -4.22
N VAL A 113 -8.57 -2.14 -3.36
CA VAL A 113 -7.30 -2.89 -3.43
C VAL A 113 -7.56 -4.37 -3.70
N SER A 114 -6.55 -5.16 -4.09
CA SER A 114 -6.73 -6.62 -4.12
C SER A 114 -6.68 -7.23 -2.71
N GLU A 115 -7.33 -8.38 -2.50
CA GLU A 115 -7.31 -9.10 -1.21
C GLU A 115 -5.88 -9.45 -0.77
N ASP A 116 -5.02 -9.90 -1.71
CA ASP A 116 -3.60 -10.17 -1.41
C ASP A 116 -2.86 -8.91 -0.90
N THR A 117 -3.11 -7.74 -1.51
CA THR A 117 -2.51 -6.48 -1.09
C THR A 117 -2.99 -6.09 0.31
N LEU A 118 -4.28 -6.30 0.60
CA LEU A 118 -4.83 -6.05 1.93
C LEU A 118 -4.23 -6.99 2.98
N ALA A 119 -4.12 -8.29 2.67
CA ALA A 119 -3.53 -9.28 3.57
C ALA A 119 -2.06 -8.97 3.88
N ASP A 120 -1.25 -8.66 2.86
CA ASP A 120 0.15 -8.27 3.04
C ASP A 120 0.31 -6.97 3.83
N ALA A 121 -0.60 -6.01 3.64
CA ALA A 121 -0.62 -4.76 4.39
C ALA A 121 -0.95 -4.99 5.87
N ILE A 122 -1.96 -5.81 6.17
CA ILE A 122 -2.33 -6.19 7.54
C ILE A 122 -1.15 -6.85 8.25
N GLU A 123 -0.50 -7.82 7.60
CA GLU A 123 0.67 -8.49 8.17
C GLU A 123 1.84 -7.50 8.38
N SER A 124 2.06 -6.59 7.42
CA SER A 124 3.09 -5.55 7.55
C SER A 124 2.81 -4.61 8.73
N TYR A 125 1.57 -4.20 8.93
CA TYR A 125 1.17 -3.36 10.07
C TYR A 125 1.31 -4.12 11.39
N ARG A 126 0.89 -5.39 11.46
CA ARG A 126 1.07 -6.25 12.63
C ARG A 126 2.54 -6.38 13.02
N GLN A 127 3.43 -6.58 12.06
CA GLN A 127 4.89 -6.63 12.32
C GLN A 127 5.47 -5.31 12.84
N ILE A 128 4.83 -4.17 12.56
CA ILE A 128 5.29 -2.84 12.97
C ILE A 128 4.71 -2.46 14.34
N TYR A 129 3.42 -2.70 14.54
CA TYR A 129 2.68 -2.20 15.71
C TYR A 129 2.36 -3.28 16.76
N GLY A 130 2.61 -4.56 16.46
CA GLY A 130 2.23 -5.68 17.32
C GLY A 130 0.76 -6.07 17.14
N GLU A 131 0.13 -6.55 18.21
CA GLU A 131 -1.24 -7.09 18.19
C GLU A 131 -2.30 -6.02 17.89
N CYS A 132 -2.15 -4.82 18.44
CA CYS A 132 -3.08 -3.71 18.24
C CYS A 132 -2.36 -2.36 18.22
N VAL A 133 -2.95 -1.39 17.52
CA VAL A 133 -2.49 0.00 17.46
C VAL A 133 -3.64 0.96 17.75
N ARG A 134 -3.36 2.01 18.54
CA ARG A 134 -4.29 3.11 18.78
C ARG A 134 -4.06 4.22 17.74
N VAL A 135 -5.13 4.66 17.10
CA VAL A 135 -5.16 5.81 16.19
C VAL A 135 -6.31 6.70 16.63
N ASP A 136 -6.01 7.86 17.17
CA ASP A 136 -6.97 8.77 17.80
C ASP A 136 -7.83 8.08 18.88
N ASN A 137 -9.15 8.02 18.64
CA ASN A 137 -10.15 7.35 19.46
C ASN A 137 -10.49 5.94 18.95
N TYR A 138 -9.69 5.35 18.06
CA TYR A 138 -9.85 3.99 17.57
C TYR A 138 -8.70 3.09 18.03
N ILE A 139 -9.01 1.83 18.26
CA ILE A 139 -8.03 0.75 18.39
C ILE A 139 -8.26 -0.20 17.22
N ILE A 140 -7.22 -0.45 16.44
CA ILE A 140 -7.17 -1.47 15.39
C ILE A 140 -6.42 -2.65 15.97
N CYS A 141 -7.00 -3.84 15.95
CA CYS A 141 -6.37 -5.08 16.36
C CYS A 141 -6.23 -6.00 15.17
N PHE A 142 -5.05 -6.59 15.00
CA PHE A 142 -4.70 -7.48 13.91
C PHE A 142 -4.84 -8.96 14.32
N GLU A 143 -4.82 -9.26 15.62
CA GLU A 143 -5.01 -10.59 16.19
C GLU A 143 -6.22 -10.66 17.13
N PRO A 144 -6.91 -11.82 17.25
CA PRO A 144 -6.73 -13.03 16.43
C PRO A 144 -7.29 -12.89 14.99
N TYR A 145 -8.02 -11.81 14.72
CA TYR A 145 -8.49 -11.39 13.41
C TYR A 145 -8.56 -9.87 13.36
N LEU A 146 -8.52 -9.30 12.14
CA LEU A 146 -8.62 -7.86 11.95
C LEU A 146 -9.96 -7.34 12.48
N HIS A 147 -9.92 -6.40 13.42
CA HIS A 147 -11.09 -5.66 13.87
C HIS A 147 -10.69 -4.29 14.39
N ALA A 148 -11.63 -3.34 14.41
CA ALA A 148 -11.43 -2.05 15.03
C ALA A 148 -12.56 -1.76 16.03
N ARG A 149 -12.31 -0.86 16.98
CA ARG A 149 -13.32 -0.40 17.93
C ARG A 149 -13.01 1.02 18.40
N THR A 150 -14.05 1.75 18.77
CA THR A 150 -13.88 3.05 19.43
C THR A 150 -13.39 2.82 20.86
N PHE A 151 -12.41 3.61 21.27
CA PHE A 151 -11.89 3.67 22.62
C PHE A 151 -12.30 5.00 23.25
N PHE A 152 -13.18 4.93 24.25
CA PHE A 152 -13.54 6.08 25.07
C PHE A 152 -12.65 6.09 26.31
N MET A 153 -11.93 7.19 26.53
CA MET A 153 -11.36 7.48 27.84
C MET A 153 -12.47 8.19 28.63
N PRO A 154 -12.98 7.60 29.73
CA PRO A 154 -13.80 8.38 30.64
C PRO A 154 -12.96 9.53 31.19
N GLU A 155 -13.55 10.73 31.22
CA GLU A 155 -12.97 11.93 31.86
C GLU A 155 -12.71 11.73 33.36
#